data_AF-A0A6A7FYY7-F1
#
_entry.id   AF-A0A6A7FYY7-F1
#
_cell.length_a   1.000
_cell.length_b   1.000
_cell.length_c   1.000
_cell.angle_alpha   90.00
_cell.angle_beta   90.00
_cell.angle_gamma   90.00
#
_symmetry.space_group_name_H-M   'P 1'
#
loop_
_entity.id
_entity.type
_entity.pdbx_description
1 polymer ?
#
loop_
_entity_poly.entity_id
_entity_poly.type
_entity_poly.pdbx_seq_one_letter_code
_entity_poly.pdbx_strand_id
1 'polypeptide(L)'
;MSSLSTRDTLLTLIDDVEIIARQLVDNSISPKQQRLSSQELEAIVQLLIAKDAELKKTIKVAKEQAAVEQVMAGVKAELSKVDSAINNLEQQLYEAHYGLCTGIYQARQKLKSIGAANKRPVNTEELIRYAQRISSTHAVSAPSNWQQGDSRRPYPTDLEMRAGFLGQNGQLLHNQGHLSDPLSRHHHHSDSAQSGVGVFAWQPTGECTIITGGGG
;
A
#
# COMPACT_ATOMS: atom_id res chain seq x y z
N MET A 1 -9.78 -51.53 -2.78
CA MET A 1 -9.80 -51.71 -1.31
C MET A 1 -8.76 -50.76 -0.75
N SER A 2 -9.19 -49.73 -0.04
CA SER A 2 -8.31 -48.72 0.55
C SER A 2 -7.39 -49.43 1.55
N SER A 3 -6.08 -49.45 1.29
CA SER A 3 -5.13 -50.04 2.24
C SER A 3 -5.16 -49.22 3.52
N LEU A 4 -5.46 -49.86 4.65
CA LEU A 4 -5.44 -49.23 5.97
C LEU A 4 -4.08 -48.57 6.25
N SER A 5 -4.10 -47.42 6.91
CA SER A 5 -2.90 -46.74 7.39
C SER A 5 -2.12 -47.66 8.35
N THR A 6 -0.79 -47.53 8.38
CA THR A 6 0.05 -48.24 9.36
C THR A 6 -0.37 -47.96 10.80
N ARG A 7 -0.94 -46.77 11.07
CA ARG A 7 -1.55 -46.45 12.36
C ARG A 7 -2.79 -47.31 12.64
N ASP A 8 -3.70 -47.36 11.67
CA ASP A 8 -4.99 -48.05 11.83
C ASP A 8 -4.77 -49.56 11.91
N THR A 9 -3.81 -50.11 11.17
CA THR A 9 -3.43 -51.52 11.28
C THR A 9 -2.83 -51.87 12.64
N LEU A 10 -1.98 -50.99 13.21
CA LEU A 10 -1.46 -51.18 14.57
C LEU A 10 -2.58 -51.18 15.62
N LEU A 11 -3.55 -50.28 15.50
CA LEU A 11 -4.69 -50.23 16.41
C LEU A 11 -5.54 -51.50 16.33
N THR A 12 -5.87 -51.97 15.12
CA THR A 12 -6.64 -53.21 14.95
C THR A 12 -5.89 -54.43 15.49
N LEU A 13 -4.56 -54.48 15.35
CA LEU A 13 -3.76 -55.60 15.88
C LEU A 13 -3.71 -55.60 17.41
N ILE A 14 -3.72 -54.43 18.04
CA ILE A 14 -3.81 -54.32 19.50
C ILE A 14 -5.17 -54.78 19.98
N ASP A 15 -6.26 -54.36 19.33
CA ASP A 15 -7.62 -54.78 19.67
C ASP A 15 -7.78 -56.31 19.51
N ASP A 16 -7.25 -56.89 18.42
CA ASP A 16 -7.25 -58.34 18.19
C ASP A 16 -6.50 -59.09 19.32
N VAL A 17 -5.31 -58.62 19.69
CA VAL A 17 -4.51 -59.21 20.77
C VAL A 17 -5.24 -59.10 22.11
N GLU A 18 -5.91 -57.98 22.37
CA GLU A 18 -6.70 -57.77 23.58
C GLU A 18 -7.88 -58.74 23.67
N ILE A 19 -8.64 -58.92 22.58
CA ILE A 19 -9.76 -59.86 22.51
C ILE A 19 -9.28 -61.29 22.78
N ILE A 20 -8.18 -61.69 22.13
CA ILE A 20 -7.59 -63.03 22.31
C ILE A 20 -7.12 -63.21 23.76
N ALA A 21 -6.47 -62.20 24.35
CA ALA A 21 -6.01 -62.25 25.73
C ALA A 21 -7.17 -62.36 26.73
N ARG A 22 -8.25 -61.59 26.53
CA ARG A 22 -9.48 -61.71 27.34
C ARG A 22 -10.05 -63.12 27.27
N GLN A 23 -10.16 -63.69 26.07
CA GLN A 23 -10.67 -65.05 25.88
C GLN A 23 -9.82 -66.12 26.57
N LEU A 24 -8.50 -65.98 26.58
CA LEU A 24 -7.59 -66.87 27.32
C LEU A 24 -7.75 -66.75 28.84
N VAL A 25 -7.89 -65.53 29.35
CA VAL A 25 -8.11 -65.27 30.77
C VAL A 25 -9.48 -65.81 31.20
N ASP A 26 -10.54 -65.53 30.46
CA ASP A 26 -11.90 -66.00 30.74
C ASP A 26 -11.97 -67.54 30.74
N ASN A 27 -11.23 -68.20 29.85
CA ASN A 27 -11.10 -69.65 29.85
C ASN A 27 -10.40 -70.18 31.12
N SER A 28 -9.35 -69.50 31.58
CA SER A 28 -8.56 -69.93 32.75
C SER A 28 -9.37 -69.92 34.05
N ILE A 29 -10.28 -68.95 34.20
CA ILE A 29 -11.16 -68.78 35.36
C ILE A 29 -12.47 -69.58 35.25
N SER A 30 -12.80 -70.10 34.06
CA SER A 30 -14.05 -70.84 33.82
C SER A 30 -14.10 -72.19 34.54
N PRO A 31 -15.31 -72.62 35.01
CA PRO A 31 -15.50 -73.92 35.64
C PRO A 31 -15.18 -75.05 34.65
N LYS A 32 -14.68 -76.20 35.15
CA LYS A 32 -14.15 -77.31 34.31
C LYS A 32 -15.09 -77.79 33.19
N GLN A 33 -16.40 -77.65 33.36
CA GLN A 33 -17.42 -78.05 32.39
C GLN A 33 -17.61 -77.05 31.23
N GLN A 34 -17.17 -75.79 31.39
CA GLN A 34 -17.26 -74.72 30.38
C GLN A 34 -15.89 -74.36 29.78
N ARG A 35 -14.82 -75.06 30.16
CA ARG A 35 -13.50 -74.83 29.55
C ARG A 35 -13.50 -75.31 28.11
N LEU A 36 -12.97 -74.47 27.23
CA LEU A 36 -12.58 -74.81 25.87
C LEU A 36 -11.81 -76.14 25.85
N SER A 37 -12.03 -76.89 24.77
CA SER A 37 -11.28 -78.11 24.51
C SER A 37 -9.79 -77.82 24.33
N SER A 38 -8.95 -78.85 24.49
CA SER A 38 -7.50 -78.71 24.30
C SER A 38 -7.13 -78.22 22.90
N GLN A 39 -7.91 -78.58 21.87
CA GLN A 39 -7.68 -78.17 20.48
C GLN A 39 -8.03 -76.70 20.26
N GLU A 40 -9.12 -76.21 20.85
CA GLU A 40 -9.52 -74.79 20.76
C GLU A 40 -8.53 -73.89 21.50
N LEU A 41 -8.03 -74.34 22.67
CA LEU A 41 -6.99 -73.63 23.40
C LEU A 41 -5.69 -73.52 22.60
N GLU A 42 -5.27 -74.62 21.97
CA GLU A 42 -4.08 -74.63 21.10
C GLU A 42 -4.26 -73.67 19.91
N ALA A 43 -5.43 -73.67 19.27
CA ALA A 43 -5.73 -72.77 18.16
C ALA A 43 -5.67 -71.28 18.57
N ILE A 44 -6.22 -70.92 19.74
CA ILE A 44 -6.20 -69.54 20.25
C ILE A 44 -4.77 -69.10 20.59
N VAL A 45 -3.96 -69.98 21.18
CA VAL A 45 -2.54 -69.68 21.47
C VAL A 45 -1.74 -69.50 20.17
N GLN A 46 -1.96 -70.34 19.16
CA GLN A 46 -1.32 -70.17 17.85
C GLN A 46 -1.74 -68.86 17.16
N LEU A 47 -3.02 -68.48 17.29
CA LEU A 47 -3.52 -67.21 16.77
C LEU A 47 -2.85 -66.01 17.48
N LEU A 48 -2.67 -66.09 18.80
CA LEU A 48 -1.96 -65.06 19.56
C LEU A 48 -0.51 -64.90 19.10
N ILE A 49 0.21 -66.01 18.88
CA ILE A 49 1.60 -66.01 18.38
C ILE A 49 1.65 -65.38 16.98
N ALA A 50 0.71 -65.73 16.11
CA ALA A 50 0.63 -65.16 14.77
C ALA A 50 0.39 -63.64 14.81
N LYS A 51 -0.52 -63.18 15.67
CA LYS A 51 -0.83 -61.75 15.84
C LYS A 51 0.32 -60.96 16.47
N ASP A 52 1.04 -61.53 17.44
CA ASP A 52 2.26 -60.93 17.99
C ASP A 52 3.36 -60.77 16.93
N ALA A 53 3.54 -61.77 16.07
CA ALA A 53 4.49 -61.69 14.95
C ALA A 53 4.10 -60.59 13.94
N GLU A 54 2.80 -60.49 13.61
CA GLU A 54 2.26 -59.46 12.73
C GLU A 54 2.41 -58.05 13.33
N LEU A 55 2.14 -57.89 14.63
CA LEU A 55 2.32 -56.65 15.37
C LEU A 55 3.80 -56.20 15.36
N LYS A 56 4.73 -57.11 15.68
CA LYS A 56 6.18 -56.83 15.65
C LYS A 56 6.65 -56.38 14.27
N LYS A 57 6.16 -57.02 13.20
CA LYS A 57 6.46 -56.63 11.81
C LYS A 57 5.93 -55.22 11.51
N THR A 58 4.70 -54.93 11.91
CA THR A 58 4.06 -53.62 11.66
C THR A 58 4.74 -52.49 12.45
N ILE A 59 5.17 -52.76 13.68
CA ILE A 59 5.97 -51.81 14.49
C ILE A 59 7.30 -51.49 13.81
N LYS A 60 7.95 -52.47 13.19
CA LYS A 60 9.20 -52.23 12.43
C LYS A 60 8.97 -51.25 11.27
N VAL A 61 7.90 -51.45 10.50
CA VAL A 61 7.51 -50.55 9.41
C VAL A 61 7.23 -49.14 9.93
N ALA A 62 6.50 -49.01 11.05
CA ALA A 62 6.22 -47.70 11.66
C ALA A 62 7.51 -46.96 12.08
N LYS A 63 8.52 -47.68 12.58
CA LYS A 63 9.84 -47.08 12.92
C LYS A 63 10.58 -46.58 11.68
N GLU A 64 10.56 -47.34 10.60
CA GLU A 64 11.16 -46.94 9.32
C GLU A 64 10.46 -45.69 8.76
N GLN A 65 9.12 -45.66 8.80
CA GLN A 65 8.33 -44.49 8.40
C GLN A 65 8.64 -43.26 9.28
N ALA A 66 8.80 -43.43 10.60
CA ALA A 66 9.15 -42.33 11.49
C ALA A 66 10.54 -41.73 11.17
N ALA A 67 11.52 -42.56 10.82
CA ALA A 67 12.84 -42.10 10.39
C ALA A 67 12.76 -41.29 9.08
N VAL A 68 11.95 -41.75 8.12
CA VAL A 68 11.70 -41.01 6.87
C VAL A 68 11.00 -39.68 7.13
N GLU A 69 9.99 -39.65 8.01
CA GLU A 69 9.28 -38.41 8.35
C GLU A 69 10.21 -37.40 9.02
N GLN A 70 11.14 -37.85 9.86
CA GLN A 70 12.15 -36.97 10.47
C GLN A 70 13.03 -36.29 9.40
N VAL A 71 13.48 -37.05 8.40
CA VAL A 71 14.25 -36.50 7.28
C VAL A 71 13.39 -35.55 6.46
N MET A 72 12.14 -35.93 6.17
CA MET A 72 11.21 -35.09 5.41
C MET A 72 10.92 -33.76 6.13
N ALA A 73 10.74 -33.79 7.46
CA ALA A 73 10.55 -32.59 8.27
C ALA A 73 11.79 -31.68 8.23
N GLY A 74 12.99 -32.25 8.28
CA GLY A 74 14.23 -31.49 8.12
C GLY A 74 14.34 -30.80 6.74
N VAL A 75 14.05 -31.54 5.67
CA VAL A 75 14.06 -30.99 4.31
C VAL A 75 13.00 -29.89 4.13
N LYS A 76 11.78 -30.08 4.66
CA LYS A 76 10.71 -29.07 4.64
C LYS A 76 11.13 -27.80 5.38
N ALA A 77 11.83 -27.91 6.50
CA ALA A 77 12.33 -26.77 7.25
C ALA A 77 13.39 -25.98 6.47
N GLU A 78 14.33 -26.67 5.80
CA GLU A 78 15.32 -26.00 4.95
C GLU A 78 14.67 -25.36 3.71
N LEU A 79 13.71 -26.04 3.08
CA LEU A 79 12.93 -25.47 1.97
C LEU A 79 12.23 -24.17 2.39
N SER A 80 11.58 -24.16 3.55
CA SER A 80 10.90 -22.97 4.08
C SER A 80 11.85 -21.79 4.32
N LYS A 81 13.09 -22.04 4.78
CA LYS A 81 14.10 -20.98 4.92
C LYS A 81 14.52 -20.41 3.57
N VAL A 82 14.74 -21.27 2.59
CA VAL A 82 15.14 -20.87 1.23
C VAL A 82 14.02 -20.08 0.57
N ASP A 83 12.77 -20.54 0.65
CA ASP A 83 11.60 -19.82 0.12
C ASP A 83 11.46 -18.43 0.76
N SER A 84 11.64 -18.33 2.08
CA SER A 84 11.64 -17.03 2.75
C SER A 84 12.75 -16.10 2.25
N ALA A 85 13.95 -16.64 1.96
CA ALA A 85 15.05 -15.85 1.43
C ALA A 85 14.78 -15.39 -0.02
N ILE A 86 14.21 -16.27 -0.85
CA ILE A 86 13.80 -15.94 -2.23
C ILE A 86 12.76 -14.81 -2.23
N ASN A 87 11.71 -14.92 -1.41
CA ASN A 87 10.67 -13.90 -1.32
C ASN A 87 11.25 -12.54 -0.87
N ASN A 88 12.19 -12.55 0.07
CA ASN A 88 12.85 -11.31 0.51
C ASN A 88 13.69 -10.70 -0.62
N LEU A 89 14.47 -11.52 -1.33
CA LEU A 89 15.26 -11.06 -2.49
C LEU A 89 14.37 -10.51 -3.61
N GLU A 90 13.25 -11.16 -3.90
CA GLU A 90 12.30 -10.69 -4.90
C GLU A 90 11.73 -9.32 -4.52
N GLN A 91 11.35 -9.13 -3.25
CA GLN A 91 10.88 -7.84 -2.76
C GLN A 91 11.95 -6.75 -2.88
N GLN A 92 13.18 -7.03 -2.46
CA GLN A 92 14.29 -6.07 -2.58
C GLN A 92 14.57 -5.70 -4.04
N LEU A 93 14.52 -6.68 -4.95
CA LEU A 93 14.70 -6.43 -6.37
C LEU A 93 13.58 -5.58 -6.95
N TYR A 94 12.33 -5.84 -6.55
CA TYR A 94 11.18 -5.04 -6.96
C TYR A 94 11.32 -3.58 -6.49
N GLU A 95 11.67 -3.37 -5.22
CA GLU A 95 11.89 -2.04 -4.65
C GLU A 95 13.04 -1.29 -5.34
N ALA A 96 14.17 -1.97 -5.57
CA ALA A 96 15.31 -1.41 -6.29
C ALA A 96 14.96 -1.04 -7.73
N HIS A 97 14.25 -1.93 -8.45
CA HIS A 97 13.77 -1.69 -9.80
C HIS A 97 12.84 -0.48 -9.86
N TYR A 98 11.84 -0.44 -8.96
CA TYR A 98 10.90 0.68 -8.88
C TYR A 98 11.61 2.01 -8.57
N GLY A 99 12.53 2.01 -7.61
CA GLY A 99 13.35 3.17 -7.26
C GLY A 99 14.18 3.66 -8.44
N LEU A 100 14.79 2.74 -9.20
CA LEU A 100 15.57 3.07 -10.39
C LEU A 100 14.69 3.66 -11.51
N CYS A 101 13.53 3.05 -11.81
CA CYS A 101 12.60 3.58 -12.80
C CYS A 101 12.15 5.01 -12.45
N THR A 102 11.83 5.23 -11.19
CA THR A 102 11.40 6.54 -10.68
C THR A 102 12.54 7.56 -10.77
N GLY A 103 13.74 7.17 -10.35
CA GLY A 103 14.95 8.00 -10.45
C GLY A 103 15.28 8.39 -11.90
N ILE A 104 15.20 7.45 -12.84
CA ILE A 104 15.42 7.72 -14.26
C ILE A 104 14.37 8.67 -14.82
N TYR A 105 13.10 8.47 -14.45
CA TYR A 105 12.02 9.36 -14.89
C TYR A 105 12.25 10.79 -14.39
N GLN A 106 12.52 10.96 -13.09
CA GLN A 106 12.79 12.28 -12.50
C GLN A 106 14.05 12.92 -13.09
N ALA A 107 15.12 12.16 -13.30
CA ALA A 107 16.35 12.65 -13.92
C ALA A 107 16.08 13.16 -15.36
N ARG A 108 15.28 12.43 -16.15
CA ARG A 108 14.87 12.88 -17.49
C ARG A 108 14.06 14.16 -17.45
N GLN A 109 13.16 14.32 -16.49
CA GLN A 109 12.41 15.58 -16.32
C GLN A 109 13.32 16.74 -15.93
N LYS A 110 14.27 16.52 -15.00
CA LYS A 110 15.28 17.52 -14.62
C LYS A 110 16.16 17.92 -15.81
N LEU A 111 16.62 16.98 -16.61
CA LEU A 111 17.40 17.27 -17.82
C LEU A 111 16.61 18.13 -18.83
N LYS A 112 15.31 17.86 -19.01
CA LYS A 112 14.44 18.71 -19.84
C LYS A 112 14.34 20.13 -19.28
N SER A 113 14.15 20.27 -17.97
CA SER A 113 14.09 21.57 -17.29
C SER A 113 15.40 22.36 -17.43
N ILE A 114 16.55 21.71 -17.21
CA ILE A 114 17.89 22.29 -17.41
C ILE A 114 18.06 22.70 -18.87
N GLY A 115 17.68 21.85 -19.83
CA GLY A 115 17.73 22.17 -21.25
C GLY A 115 16.87 23.38 -21.63
N ALA A 116 15.71 23.55 -20.97
CA ALA A 116 14.86 24.73 -21.16
C ALA A 116 15.48 25.99 -20.55
N ALA A 117 16.06 25.90 -19.36
CA ALA A 117 16.75 27.02 -18.69
C ALA A 117 17.98 27.48 -19.48
N ASN A 118 18.78 26.55 -20.00
CA ASN A 118 19.97 26.86 -20.80
C ASN A 118 19.64 27.60 -22.11
N LYS A 119 18.43 27.45 -22.66
CA LYS A 119 17.99 28.20 -23.86
C LYS A 119 17.69 29.68 -23.55
N ARG A 120 17.39 30.01 -22.30
CA ARG A 120 17.06 31.37 -21.83
C ARG A 120 17.79 31.64 -20.53
N PRO A 121 19.13 31.80 -20.57
CA PRO A 121 19.89 32.07 -19.37
C PRO A 121 19.45 33.41 -18.79
N VAL A 122 19.12 33.41 -17.50
CA VAL A 122 18.80 34.63 -16.75
C VAL A 122 20.08 35.10 -16.08
N ASN A 123 20.38 36.40 -16.18
CA ASN A 123 21.53 36.97 -15.51
C ASN A 123 21.33 36.92 -13.99
N THR A 124 22.22 36.24 -13.28
CA THR A 124 22.15 36.06 -11.82
C THR A 124 22.12 37.41 -11.09
N GLU A 125 22.87 38.41 -11.56
CA GLU A 125 22.89 39.75 -10.96
C GLU A 125 21.56 40.50 -11.12
N GLU A 126 20.85 40.28 -12.22
CA GLU A 126 19.50 40.84 -12.38
C GLU A 126 18.51 40.09 -11.51
N LEU A 127 18.58 38.76 -11.47
CA LEU A 127 17.73 37.93 -10.62
C LEU A 127 17.86 38.32 -9.14
N ILE A 128 19.09 38.51 -8.65
CA ILE A 128 19.37 38.94 -7.27
C ILE A 128 18.79 40.34 -7.02
N ARG A 129 19.04 41.31 -7.91
CA ARG A 129 18.50 42.67 -7.78
C ARG A 129 16.97 42.69 -7.77
N TYR A 130 16.33 41.94 -8.66
CA TYR A 130 14.87 41.83 -8.69
C TYR A 130 14.32 41.13 -7.45
N ALA A 131 14.94 40.04 -6.99
CA ALA A 131 14.53 39.34 -5.77
C ALA A 131 14.64 40.24 -4.53
N GLN A 132 15.73 41.01 -4.42
CA GLN A 132 15.91 42.00 -3.35
C GLN A 132 14.85 43.11 -3.43
N ARG A 133 14.56 43.62 -4.63
CA ARG A 133 13.52 44.64 -4.82
C ARG A 133 12.15 44.11 -4.40
N ILE A 134 11.76 42.94 -4.89
CA ILE A 134 10.49 42.28 -4.54
C ILE A 134 10.37 42.05 -3.02
N SER A 135 11.47 41.62 -2.38
CA SER A 135 11.51 41.35 -0.93
C SER A 135 11.42 42.64 -0.12
N SER A 136 12.14 43.69 -0.51
CA SER A 136 12.12 45.00 0.20
C SER A 136 10.78 45.73 0.06
N THR A 137 10.06 45.55 -1.06
CA THR A 137 8.76 46.18 -1.29
C THR A 137 7.58 45.35 -0.76
N HIS A 138 7.80 44.26 -0.03
CA HIS A 138 6.75 43.40 0.53
C HIS A 138 5.69 42.96 -0.52
N ALA A 139 6.11 42.77 -1.79
CA ALA A 139 5.22 42.62 -2.93
C ALA A 139 4.71 41.18 -3.15
N VAL A 140 5.21 40.20 -2.39
CA VAL A 140 4.89 38.78 -2.57
C VAL A 140 3.68 38.36 -1.74
N SER A 141 3.61 38.83 -0.49
CA SER A 141 2.51 38.52 0.43
C SER A 141 2.37 39.60 1.49
N ALA A 142 1.13 39.86 1.90
CA ALA A 142 0.86 40.73 3.04
C ALA A 142 1.36 40.05 4.33
N PRO A 143 2.04 40.78 5.23
CA PRO A 143 2.35 40.29 6.57
C PRO A 143 1.11 39.76 7.29
N SER A 144 1.26 38.74 8.13
CA SER A 144 0.13 38.14 8.88
C SER A 144 -0.58 39.12 9.81
N ASN A 145 0.07 40.23 10.17
CA ASN A 145 -0.49 41.33 10.96
C ASN A 145 -0.85 42.57 10.13
N TRP A 146 -0.91 42.46 8.80
CA TRP A 146 -1.24 43.57 7.93
C TRP A 146 -2.67 44.07 8.21
N GLN A 147 -2.83 45.38 8.30
CA GLN A 147 -4.10 46.07 8.55
C GLN A 147 -4.27 47.20 7.54
N GLN A 148 -5.50 47.64 7.33
CA GLN A 148 -5.79 48.78 6.46
C GLN A 148 -5.07 50.04 6.96
N GLY A 149 -4.18 50.59 6.13
CA GLY A 149 -3.30 51.71 6.49
C GLY A 149 -1.82 51.33 6.70
N ASP A 150 -1.49 50.03 6.72
CA ASP A 150 -0.11 49.54 6.75
C ASP A 150 0.58 49.75 5.38
N SER A 151 1.77 50.32 5.41
CA SER A 151 2.59 50.61 4.23
C SER A 151 3.15 49.35 3.56
N ARG A 152 3.22 48.22 4.28
CA ARG A 152 3.71 46.92 3.80
C ARG A 152 2.65 46.12 3.05
N ARG A 153 1.88 46.79 2.18
CA ARG A 153 0.82 46.15 1.38
C ARG A 153 1.40 45.57 0.07
N PRO A 154 0.91 44.41 -0.41
CA PRO A 154 1.45 43.77 -1.61
C PRO A 154 0.90 44.34 -2.93
N TYR A 155 0.08 45.39 -2.89
CA TYR A 155 -0.58 45.97 -4.08
C TYR A 155 -0.57 47.51 -4.05
N PRO A 156 -0.62 48.16 -5.23
CA PRO A 156 -0.67 49.62 -5.32
C PRO A 156 -2.01 50.18 -4.83
N THR A 157 -2.00 51.35 -4.18
CA THR A 157 -3.23 52.08 -3.79
C THR A 157 -3.82 52.88 -4.94
N ASP A 158 -5.11 53.22 -4.83
CA ASP A 158 -5.80 54.10 -5.79
C ASP A 158 -5.07 55.43 -5.99
N LEU A 159 -4.50 55.99 -4.91
CA LEU A 159 -3.72 57.22 -4.99
C LEU A 159 -2.44 57.02 -5.81
N GLU A 160 -1.70 55.94 -5.59
CA GLU A 160 -0.49 55.61 -6.36
C GLU A 160 -0.82 55.29 -7.83
N MET A 161 -1.91 54.57 -8.09
CA MET A 161 -2.38 54.27 -9.44
C MET A 161 -2.79 55.55 -10.18
N ARG A 162 -3.47 56.48 -9.50
CA ARG A 162 -3.87 57.78 -10.05
C ARG A 162 -2.68 58.72 -10.28
N ALA A 163 -1.70 58.68 -9.38
CA ALA A 163 -0.46 59.44 -9.51
C ALA A 163 0.47 58.89 -10.61
N GLY A 164 0.28 57.63 -11.02
CA GLY A 164 1.02 57.00 -12.09
C GLY A 164 0.72 57.60 -13.47
N PHE A 165 1.59 57.27 -14.44
CA PHE A 165 1.53 57.81 -15.81
C PHE A 165 0.18 57.55 -16.50
N LEU A 166 -0.44 56.39 -16.23
CA LEU A 166 -1.76 56.04 -16.76
C LEU A 166 -2.87 56.94 -16.18
N GLY A 167 -2.82 57.23 -14.87
CA GLY A 167 -3.77 58.13 -14.21
C GLY A 167 -3.62 59.58 -14.67
N GLN A 168 -2.38 60.06 -14.81
CA GLN A 168 -2.10 61.41 -15.31
C GLN A 168 -2.55 61.62 -16.76
N ASN A 169 -2.29 60.66 -17.65
CA ASN A 169 -2.73 60.73 -19.04
C ASN A 169 -4.26 60.64 -19.16
N GLY A 170 -4.92 59.83 -18.33
CA GLY A 170 -6.38 59.80 -18.25
C GLY A 170 -6.98 61.15 -17.85
N GLN A 171 -6.35 61.85 -16.89
CA GLN A 171 -6.74 63.20 -16.49
C GLN A 171 -6.45 64.24 -17.57
N LEU A 172 -5.34 64.15 -18.31
CA LEU A 172 -5.04 65.05 -19.44
C LEU A 172 -6.07 64.91 -20.58
N LEU A 173 -6.52 63.68 -20.86
CA LEU A 173 -7.58 63.41 -21.82
C LEU A 173 -8.95 63.91 -21.32
N HIS A 174 -9.23 63.81 -20.02
CA HIS A 174 -10.46 64.34 -19.41
C HIS A 174 -10.47 65.87 -19.31
N ASN A 175 -9.32 66.50 -19.03
CA ASN A 175 -9.20 67.95 -18.86
C ASN A 175 -9.21 68.69 -20.20
N GLN A 176 -8.98 68.00 -21.32
CA GLN A 176 -9.27 68.52 -22.67
C GLN A 176 -10.77 68.51 -23.00
N GLY A 177 -11.61 67.85 -22.20
CA GLY A 177 -13.06 67.76 -22.37
C GLY A 177 -13.88 68.80 -21.61
N HIS A 178 -13.29 69.65 -20.76
CA HIS A 178 -14.02 70.68 -20.01
C HIS A 178 -14.29 71.96 -20.85
N LEU A 179 -14.80 71.78 -22.08
CA LEU A 179 -15.52 72.82 -22.82
C LEU A 179 -16.85 72.34 -23.43
N SER A 180 -17.32 71.13 -23.12
CA SER A 180 -18.67 70.74 -23.56
C SER A 180 -19.32 69.71 -22.66
N ASP A 181 -20.39 70.18 -22.00
CA ASP A 181 -21.73 69.56 -21.98
C ASP A 181 -22.25 69.10 -20.58
N PRO A 182 -23.25 69.82 -20.01
CA PRO A 182 -23.87 69.49 -18.73
C PRO A 182 -25.13 68.62 -18.85
N LEU A 183 -25.15 67.60 -19.73
CA LEU A 183 -26.37 66.85 -20.06
C LEU A 183 -26.25 65.31 -20.01
N SER A 184 -25.48 64.75 -19.08
CA SER A 184 -25.51 63.29 -18.84
C SER A 184 -25.56 62.95 -17.36
N ARG A 185 -26.68 63.31 -16.73
CA ARG A 185 -27.07 62.89 -15.38
C ARG A 185 -28.41 62.14 -15.43
N HIS A 186 -28.47 60.94 -15.99
CA HIS A 186 -29.48 59.91 -15.63
C HIS A 186 -29.31 58.59 -16.41
N HIS A 187 -28.90 57.51 -15.73
CA HIS A 187 -29.65 56.25 -15.74
C HIS A 187 -29.04 55.22 -14.78
N HIS A 188 -29.74 54.97 -13.68
CA HIS A 188 -29.74 53.67 -13.01
C HIS A 188 -30.79 52.80 -13.71
N HIS A 189 -30.43 51.60 -14.19
CA HIS A 189 -31.22 50.40 -13.92
C HIS A 189 -30.45 49.12 -14.24
N SER A 190 -30.77 48.10 -13.45
CA SER A 190 -30.38 46.70 -13.53
C SER A 190 -30.55 46.09 -14.93
N ASP A 191 -29.65 45.20 -15.33
CA ASP A 191 -29.97 43.77 -15.36
C ASP A 191 -28.75 42.89 -15.62
N SER A 192 -28.81 41.76 -14.93
CA SER A 192 -28.01 40.56 -15.04
C SER A 192 -27.93 40.02 -16.47
N ALA A 193 -26.71 39.83 -16.97
CA ALA A 193 -26.44 38.89 -18.05
C ALA A 193 -25.14 38.14 -17.73
N GLN A 194 -25.31 36.84 -17.46
CA GLN A 194 -24.25 35.86 -17.28
C GLN A 194 -23.31 35.88 -18.49
N SER A 195 -22.12 36.43 -18.30
CA SER A 195 -20.95 36.11 -19.11
C SER A 195 -20.11 35.16 -18.28
N GLY A 196 -19.92 33.93 -18.75
CA GLY A 196 -19.16 32.88 -18.06
C GLY A 196 -17.72 33.31 -17.82
N VAL A 197 -17.47 33.90 -16.64
CA VAL A 197 -16.15 34.19 -16.10
C VAL A 197 -15.79 33.04 -15.18
N GLY A 198 -14.78 32.25 -15.56
CA GLY A 198 -14.21 31.22 -14.71
C GLY A 198 -13.81 31.83 -13.36
N VAL A 199 -14.44 31.35 -12.28
CA VAL A 199 -14.13 31.77 -10.93
C VAL A 199 -12.77 31.19 -10.55
N PHE A 200 -11.73 32.03 -10.58
CA PHE A 200 -10.43 31.69 -10.00
C PHE A 200 -10.51 31.86 -8.49
N ALA A 201 -10.66 30.75 -7.75
CA ALA A 201 -10.55 30.73 -6.31
C ALA A 201 -9.16 30.23 -5.91
N TRP A 202 -8.35 31.09 -5.30
CA TRP A 202 -7.07 30.71 -4.70
C TRP A 202 -7.32 29.89 -3.44
N GLN A 203 -7.17 28.57 -3.51
CA GLN A 203 -7.12 27.72 -2.32
C GLN A 203 -5.68 27.70 -1.76
N PRO A 204 -5.49 27.78 -0.43
CA PRO A 204 -4.16 27.97 0.17
C PRO A 204 -3.35 26.66 0.28
N THR A 205 -3.74 25.60 -0.42
CA THR A 205 -2.98 24.36 -0.55
C THR A 205 -2.41 24.33 -1.96
N GLY A 206 -1.09 24.41 -2.10
CA GLY A 206 -0.35 24.58 -3.36
C GLY A 206 -0.41 23.42 -4.35
N GLU A 207 -1.58 22.83 -4.59
CA GLU A 207 -1.84 21.86 -5.65
C GLU A 207 -2.79 22.45 -6.69
N CYS A 208 -2.33 22.52 -7.94
CA CYS A 208 -3.12 22.98 -9.07
C CYS A 208 -3.87 21.79 -9.66
N THR A 209 -5.14 21.59 -9.26
CA THR A 209 -6.04 20.60 -9.88
C THR A 209 -6.82 21.24 -11.03
N ILE A 210 -6.60 20.74 -12.24
CA ILE A 210 -7.43 21.11 -13.40
C ILE A 210 -8.68 20.23 -13.36
N ILE A 211 -9.82 20.83 -12.99
CA ILE A 211 -11.13 20.18 -13.14
C ILE A 211 -11.60 20.44 -14.57
N THR A 212 -11.47 19.44 -15.44
CA THR A 212 -12.17 19.43 -16.72
C THR A 212 -13.62 19.05 -16.46
N GLY A 213 -14.54 20.00 -16.61
CA GLY A 213 -15.97 19.74 -16.53
C GLY A 213 -16.40 18.77 -17.63
N GLY A 214 -16.85 17.57 -17.22
CA GLY A 214 -17.57 16.65 -18.09
C GLY A 214 -19.02 17.12 -18.24
N GLY A 215 -19.37 17.60 -19.43
CA GLY A 215 -20.75 17.85 -19.82
C GLY A 215 -21.43 16.55 -20.22
N GLY A 216 -22.64 16.34 -19.69
CA GLY A 216 -23.62 15.40 -20.26
C GLY A 216 -24.35 15.99 -21.46
#